data_AF-A0A182EUN1-F1
#
_entry.id   AF-A0A182EUN1-F1
#
_cell.length_a   1.000
_cell.length_b   1.000
_cell.length_c   1.000
_cell.angle_alpha   90.00
_cell.angle_beta   90.00
_cell.angle_gamma   90.00
#
_symmetry.space_group_name_H-M   'P 1'
#
loop_
_entity.id
_entity.type
_entity.pdbx_description
1 polymer ?
#
loop_
_entity_poly.entity_id
_entity_poly.type
_entity_poly.pdbx_seq_one_letter_code
_entity_poly.pdbx_strand_id
1 'polypeptide(L)'
;MGYAWSGGGRGIIRVEVSIDGGETWQAAELMQDPDQDIDHMWSWSFFKSTIKIPDGVGKLDLVCKATDRSYNTQPDTSRGIWNIRGLINNSWHHVPIEIIEN
;
A
#
# COMPACT_ATOMS: atom_id res chain seq x y z
N MET A 1 10.26 -1.46 2.07
CA MET A 1 9.63 -0.43 2.92
C MET A 1 8.81 0.50 2.03
N GLY A 2 7.75 1.10 2.56
CA GLY A 2 6.93 2.07 1.85
C GLY A 2 6.31 3.09 2.81
N TYR A 3 5.45 3.97 2.28
CA TYR A 3 4.70 4.94 3.08
C TYR A 3 3.22 4.90 2.68
N ALA A 4 2.34 5.28 3.61
CA ALA A 4 0.92 5.43 3.38
C ALA A 4 0.41 6.68 4.11
N TRP A 5 -0.63 7.33 3.57
CA TRP A 5 -1.19 8.56 4.13
C TRP A 5 -2.64 8.73 3.71
N SER A 6 -3.46 9.36 4.56
CA SER A 6 -4.81 9.82 4.23
C SER A 6 -5.00 11.25 4.72
N GLY A 7 -5.82 12.01 4.00
CA GLY A 7 -6.10 13.41 4.32
C GLY A 7 -6.97 13.58 5.57
N GLY A 8 -7.06 14.82 6.05
CA GLY A 8 -7.97 15.17 7.15
C GLY A 8 -7.62 14.55 8.50
N GLY A 9 -6.35 14.19 8.72
CA GLY A 9 -5.86 13.69 10.02
C GLY A 9 -6.24 12.24 10.27
N ARG A 10 -6.78 11.55 9.26
CA ARG A 10 -7.19 10.16 9.36
C ARG A 10 -5.96 9.27 9.26
N GLY A 11 -5.60 8.68 10.39
CA GLY A 11 -4.53 7.71 10.46
C GLY A 11 -4.72 6.52 9.53
N ILE A 12 -3.61 5.93 9.10
CA ILE A 12 -3.61 4.63 8.43
C ILE A 12 -3.72 3.54 9.49
N ILE A 13 -4.71 2.65 9.36
CA ILE A 13 -4.95 1.53 10.30
C ILE A 13 -4.51 0.18 9.72
N ARG A 14 -4.33 0.10 8.41
CA ARG A 14 -3.87 -1.12 7.74
C ARG A 14 -3.16 -0.78 6.45
N VAL A 15 -2.05 -1.45 6.19
CA VAL A 15 -1.46 -1.58 4.87
C VAL A 15 -1.38 -3.05 4.53
N GLU A 16 -1.79 -3.40 3.32
CA GLU A 16 -1.70 -4.74 2.78
C GLU A 16 -0.76 -4.75 1.57
N VAL A 17 0.01 -5.81 1.44
CA VAL A 17 0.94 -6.05 0.34
C VAL A 17 0.55 -7.35 -0.35
N SER A 18 0.57 -7.34 -1.68
CA SER A 18 0.36 -8.50 -2.55
C SER A 18 1.60 -8.67 -3.42
N ILE A 19 1.88 -9.92 -3.83
CA ILE A 19 2.97 -10.26 -4.76
C ILE A 19 2.46 -10.84 -6.09
N ASP A 20 1.15 -10.97 -6.21
CA ASP A 20 0.43 -11.60 -7.30
C ASP A 20 -0.59 -10.65 -7.95
N GLY A 21 -0.29 -9.34 -7.93
CA GLY A 21 -1.12 -8.33 -8.59
C GLY A 21 -2.42 -7.98 -7.88
N GLY A 22 -2.59 -8.40 -6.63
CA GLY A 22 -3.76 -8.10 -5.79
C GLY A 22 -4.73 -9.27 -5.58
N GLU A 23 -4.36 -10.49 -5.99
CA GLU A 23 -5.17 -11.70 -5.78
C GLU A 23 -5.12 -12.16 -4.32
N THR A 24 -3.94 -12.17 -3.71
CA THR A 24 -3.74 -12.48 -2.29
C THR A 24 -2.99 -11.39 -1.54
N TRP A 25 -3.31 -11.23 -0.25
CA TRP A 25 -2.83 -10.12 0.56
C TRP A 25 -2.23 -10.59 1.87
N GLN A 26 -1.14 -9.94 2.27
CA GLN A 26 -0.59 -10.05 3.62
C GLN A 26 -0.57 -8.67 4.29
N ALA A 27 -0.76 -8.65 5.61
CA ALA A 27 -0.65 -7.41 6.37
C ALA A 27 0.82 -6.97 6.48
N ALA A 28 1.07 -5.68 6.30
CA ALA A 28 2.36 -5.05 6.59
C ALA A 28 2.41 -4.54 8.03
N GLU A 29 3.62 -4.49 8.59
CA GLU A 29 3.88 -3.84 9.88
C GLU A 29 3.89 -2.32 9.69
N LEU A 30 2.98 -1.63 10.38
CA LEU A 30 2.98 -0.17 10.47
C LEU A 30 4.01 0.30 11.48
N MET A 31 4.83 1.25 11.07
CA MET A 31 5.84 1.90 11.91
C MET A 31 5.28 3.24 12.37
N GLN A 32 4.47 3.19 13.41
CA GLN A 32 3.80 4.35 14.00
C GLN A 32 4.24 4.55 15.44
N ASP A 33 4.20 5.79 15.91
CA ASP A 33 4.42 6.12 17.31
C ASP A 33 3.19 5.65 18.12
N PRO A 34 3.35 4.80 19.14
CA PRO A 34 2.23 4.34 19.97
C PRO A 34 1.55 5.49 20.74
N ASP A 35 2.25 6.59 20.99
CA ASP A 35 1.75 7.75 21.74
C ASP A 35 1.20 8.85 20.81
N GLN A 36 1.10 8.60 19.51
CA GLN A 36 0.59 9.58 18.55
C GLN A 36 -0.88 9.96 18.86
N ASP A 37 -1.21 11.23 18.65
CA ASP A 37 -2.59 11.69 18.68
C ASP A 37 -3.37 11.07 17.51
N ILE A 38 -4.24 10.11 17.83
CA ILE A 38 -4.99 9.35 16.85
C ILE A 38 -5.96 10.22 16.03
N ASP A 39 -6.43 11.34 16.59
CA ASP A 39 -7.41 12.22 15.94
C ASP A 39 -6.75 13.25 15.02
N HIS A 40 -5.42 13.37 15.07
CA HIS A 40 -4.64 14.37 14.35
C HIS A 40 -3.39 13.78 13.67
N MET A 41 -3.58 12.69 12.92
CA MET A 41 -2.50 11.97 12.23
C MET A 41 -2.17 12.60 10.87
N TRP A 42 -1.47 13.73 10.90
CA TRP A 42 -1.16 14.52 9.70
C TRP A 42 0.00 13.99 8.85
N SER A 43 0.91 13.25 9.48
CA SER A 43 2.08 12.67 8.83
C SER A 43 1.75 11.36 8.13
N TRP A 44 2.60 10.97 7.18
CA TRP A 44 2.57 9.62 6.63
C TRP A 44 2.90 8.59 7.72
N SER A 45 2.48 7.35 7.49
CA SER A 45 2.92 6.18 8.23
C SER A 45 3.85 5.36 7.35
N PHE A 46 5.05 5.06 7.86
CA PHE A 46 5.91 4.08 7.19
C PHE A 46 5.37 2.67 7.44
N PHE A 47 5.63 1.78 6.48
CA PHE A 47 5.35 0.37 6.64
C PHE A 47 6.46 -0.50 6.07
N LYS A 48 6.56 -1.72 6.58
CA LYS A 48 7.45 -2.76 6.06
C LYS A 48 6.74 -4.11 6.07
N SER A 49 7.13 -4.96 5.14
CA SER A 49 6.67 -6.35 5.05
C SER A 49 7.84 -7.20 4.57
N THR A 50 7.97 -8.39 5.14
CA THR A 50 8.96 -9.39 4.72
C THR A 50 8.24 -10.45 3.92
N ILE A 51 8.60 -10.54 2.64
CA ILE A 51 7.97 -11.43 1.68
C ILE A 51 8.83 -12.68 1.50
N LYS A 52 8.23 -13.86 1.59
CA LYS A 52 8.85 -15.09 1.07
C LYS A 52 8.55 -15.18 -0.42
N ILE A 53 9.59 -15.15 -1.25
CA ILE A 53 9.47 -15.36 -2.69
C ILE A 53 9.12 -16.85 -2.91
N PRO A 54 8.04 -17.18 -3.63
CA PRO A 54 7.73 -18.58 -3.96
C PRO A 54 8.77 -19.18 -4.90
N ASP A 55 9.05 -20.47 -4.73
CA ASP A 55 10.05 -21.17 -5.54
C ASP A 55 9.62 -21.25 -7.02
N GLY A 56 10.58 -21.11 -7.93
CA GLY A 56 10.35 -21.22 -9.39
C GLY A 56 9.62 -20.03 -10.01
N VAL A 57 9.44 -18.92 -9.29
CA VAL A 57 8.82 -17.70 -9.81
C VAL A 57 9.87 -16.75 -10.36
N GLY A 58 9.80 -16.47 -11.66
CA GLY A 58 10.72 -15.52 -12.32
C GLY A 58 10.27 -14.06 -12.27
N LYS A 59 9.00 -13.78 -11.94
CA LYS A 59 8.42 -12.42 -11.89
C LYS A 59 7.36 -12.30 -10.79
N LEU A 60 7.32 -11.15 -10.12
CA LEU A 60 6.29 -10.78 -9.16
C LEU A 60 5.67 -9.44 -9.55
N ASP A 61 4.39 -9.27 -9.23
CA ASP A 61 3.74 -7.96 -9.26
C ASP A 61 3.46 -7.52 -7.83
N LEU A 62 4.38 -6.71 -7.30
CA LEU A 62 4.27 -6.21 -5.93
C LEU A 62 3.29 -5.05 -5.90
N VAL A 63 2.23 -5.20 -5.11
CA VAL A 63 1.16 -4.20 -4.99
C VAL A 63 0.95 -3.86 -3.52
N CYS A 64 0.66 -2.59 -3.23
CA CYS A 64 0.22 -2.20 -1.89
C CYS A 64 -1.07 -1.36 -1.92
N LYS A 65 -1.85 -1.48 -0.84
CA LYS A 65 -3.02 -0.65 -0.56
C LYS A 65 -3.12 -0.33 0.93
N ALA A 66 -3.66 0.84 1.25
CA ALA A 66 -3.89 1.29 2.61
C ALA A 66 -5.39 1.43 2.93
N THR A 67 -5.72 1.35 4.22
CA THR A 67 -7.05 1.65 4.77
C THR A 67 -6.87 2.67 5.90
N ASP A 68 -7.66 3.75 5.88
CA ASP A 68 -7.64 4.79 6.92
C ASP A 68 -8.63 4.52 8.07
N ARG A 69 -8.58 5.35 9.13
CA ARG A 69 -9.47 5.25 10.30
C ARG A 69 -10.96 5.42 9.98
N SER A 70 -11.31 5.99 8.84
CA SER A 70 -12.69 6.08 8.36
C SER A 70 -13.03 4.96 7.36
N TYR A 71 -12.19 3.94 7.27
CA TYR A 71 -12.31 2.81 6.36
C TYR A 71 -12.33 3.18 4.87
N ASN A 72 -11.79 4.36 4.51
CA ASN A 72 -11.55 4.66 3.11
C ASN A 72 -10.43 3.75 2.58
N THR A 73 -10.63 3.21 1.38
CA THR A 73 -9.67 2.38 0.68
C THR A 73 -9.33 2.99 -0.68
N GLN A 74 -8.27 2.46 -1.29
CA GLN A 74 -7.83 2.86 -2.62
C GLN A 74 -8.55 2.05 -3.72
N PRO A 75 -8.85 2.66 -4.88
CA PRO A 75 -9.34 1.92 -6.04
C PRO A 75 -8.28 0.97 -6.57
N ASP A 76 -8.72 -0.14 -7.15
CA ASP A 76 -7.87 -1.18 -7.74
C ASP A 76 -7.09 -0.65 -8.96
N THR A 77 -7.75 0.11 -9.82
CA THR A 77 -7.20 0.59 -11.09
C THR A 77 -7.40 2.08 -11.28
N SER A 78 -6.52 2.69 -12.08
CA SER A 78 -6.63 4.10 -12.45
C SER A 78 -7.75 4.38 -13.45
N ARG A 79 -8.33 3.35 -14.09
CA ARG A 79 -9.33 3.50 -15.14
C ARG A 79 -10.58 4.24 -14.66
N GLY A 80 -11.03 3.96 -13.44
CA GLY A 80 -12.22 4.59 -12.85
C GLY A 80 -11.99 6.01 -12.33
N ILE A 81 -10.73 6.43 -12.16
CA ILE A 81 -10.36 7.72 -11.54
C ILE A 81 -9.55 8.63 -12.48
N TRP A 82 -9.36 8.21 -13.73
CA TRP A 82 -8.64 8.99 -14.72
C TRP A 82 -9.29 10.36 -14.92
N ASN A 83 -8.46 11.39 -15.04
CA ASN A 83 -8.89 12.73 -15.40
C ASN A 83 -7.81 13.43 -16.22
N ILE A 84 -8.22 14.39 -17.06
CA ILE A 84 -7.33 15.10 -17.99
C ILE A 84 -6.16 15.83 -17.31
N ARG A 85 -6.30 16.16 -16.02
CA ARG A 85 -5.26 16.85 -15.24
C ARG A 85 -4.28 15.89 -14.58
N GLY A 86 -4.56 14.58 -14.58
CA GLY A 86 -3.73 13.57 -13.91
C GLY A 86 -3.68 13.70 -12.39
N LEU A 87 -4.68 14.32 -11.77
CA LEU A 87 -4.70 14.58 -10.33
C LEU A 87 -5.36 13.46 -9.54
N ILE A 88 -5.01 13.32 -8.26
CA ILE A 88 -5.66 12.39 -7.31
C ILE A 88 -5.66 10.95 -7.86
N ASN A 89 -4.56 10.54 -8.50
CA ASN A 89 -4.36 9.13 -8.74
C ASN A 89 -3.89 8.48 -7.44
N ASN A 90 -4.81 7.78 -6.78
CA ASN A 90 -4.55 6.99 -5.59
C ASN A 90 -4.87 5.50 -5.81
N SER A 91 -4.88 5.00 -7.06
CA SER A 91 -5.04 3.57 -7.30
C SER A 91 -3.91 2.78 -6.66
N TRP A 92 -4.08 1.47 -6.52
CA TRP A 92 -3.00 0.63 -6.01
C TRP A 92 -1.72 0.84 -6.81
N HIS A 93 -0.59 0.89 -6.09
CA HIS A 93 0.71 1.10 -6.70
C HIS A 93 1.34 -0.25 -7.02
N HIS A 94 1.54 -0.52 -8.31
CA HIS A 94 2.15 -1.75 -8.82
C HIS A 94 3.64 -1.55 -9.07
N VAL A 95 4.44 -2.52 -8.64
CA VAL A 95 5.88 -2.57 -8.87
C VAL A 95 6.23 -3.95 -9.44
N PRO A 96 6.40 -4.08 -10.76
CA PRO A 96 6.83 -5.33 -11.36
C PRO A 96 8.28 -5.61 -10.98
N ILE A 97 8.55 -6.83 -10.51
CA ILE A 97 9.88 -7.29 -10.08
C ILE A 97 10.28 -8.50 -10.92
N GLU A 98 11.51 -8.52 -11.42
CA GLU A 98 12.12 -9.71 -12.00
C GLU A 98 13.01 -10.39 -10.96
N ILE A 99 12.86 -11.71 -10.82
CA ILE A 99 13.65 -12.53 -9.90
C ILE A 99 14.80 -13.15 -10.69
N ILE A 100 16.03 -12.91 -10.25
CA ILE A 100 17.25 -13.43 -10.85
C ILE A 100 17.72 -14.60 -9.99
N GLU A 101 17.88 -15.77 -10.60
CA GLU A 101 18.52 -16.92 -9.95
C GLU A 101 20.02 -16.63 -9.79
N ASN A 102 20.54 -16.86 -8.58
CA ASN A 102 21.98 -16.76 -8.29
C ASN A 102 22.69 -18.08 -8.58
#